data_AF-A0A4W6BPV2-F1
#
_entry.id   AF-A0A4W6BPV2-F1
#
_cell.length_a   1.000
_cell.length_b   1.000
_cell.length_c   1.000
_cell.angle_alpha   90.00
_cell.angle_beta   90.00
_cell.angle_gamma   90.00
#
_symmetry.space_group_name_H-M   'P 1'
#
loop_
_entity.id
_entity.type
_entity.pdbx_description
1 polymer ?
#
loop_
_entity_poly.entity_id
_entity_poly.type
_entity_poly.pdbx_seq_one_letter_code
_entity_poly.pdbx_strand_id
1 'polypeptide(L)'
;MDSMEIDDDIYIHKSLTTAGLATQDNIIIHCSSLDPTQANYNTLTQEKEYLQNNNDNLTTEKDQLQRNYDSLTVERKELEDRLSNLTKDKDQLKAGFNNLKNVRDQLQANYSNLKQESDRLLTRYNNVQRDLQGLQTKHNNLTASKDQLQTKYSNLQREKDELQSRFSTAMINLTDYSSLKRNKDQLQRRYNTLSTSKDQLQTSYNSLLRDKDQLQTRYNSLWRVKEWLQANYSILATGRDQLQSNYSSLKRDVDQLQGRINTLSTSNNHLQISYNSLWKDKDQLQTRYNSLWRLKEWLQTNNSILATSKDQLQKKVDKLAVKLRARPCQTGWRKFDISCYFMSTLKKNWTES
;
A
#
# COMPACT_ATOMS: atom_id res chain seq x y z
N MET A 1 106.81 -93.42 36.47
CA MET A 1 107.94 -94.13 35.84
C MET A 1 107.49 -95.57 35.69
N ASP A 2 107.89 -96.22 34.61
CA ASP A 2 107.89 -97.68 34.43
C ASP A 2 108.47 -98.40 35.68
N SER A 3 108.15 -99.66 36.04
CA SER A 3 107.23 -100.68 35.48
C SER A 3 107.17 -101.94 36.40
N MET A 4 106.48 -103.02 35.92
CA MET A 4 106.54 -104.46 36.30
C MET A 4 105.61 -104.92 37.45
N GLU A 5 104.69 -105.89 37.28
CA GLU A 5 104.85 -107.36 36.97
C GLU A 5 105.60 -108.12 38.10
N ILE A 6 105.25 -109.35 38.54
CA ILE A 6 104.26 -110.41 38.18
C ILE A 6 104.24 -111.47 39.34
N ASP A 7 103.21 -112.32 39.52
CA ASP A 7 103.34 -113.81 39.60
C ASP A 7 102.04 -114.58 39.92
N ASP A 8 101.95 -115.82 39.40
CA ASP A 8 101.53 -117.03 40.16
C ASP A 8 101.71 -118.34 39.35
N ASP A 9 101.94 -119.45 40.07
CA ASP A 9 102.48 -120.77 39.66
C ASP A 9 101.52 -121.74 38.89
N ILE A 10 102.07 -122.86 38.34
CA ILE A 10 101.79 -124.26 38.82
C ILE A 10 102.49 -125.41 38.03
N TYR A 11 102.89 -126.42 38.81
CA TYR A 11 103.60 -127.69 38.56
C TYR A 11 102.99 -128.73 37.58
N ILE A 12 103.83 -129.66 37.07
CA ILE A 12 103.79 -131.12 37.43
C ILE A 12 105.02 -131.90 36.88
N HIS A 13 105.55 -132.82 37.70
CA HIS A 13 106.68 -133.72 37.43
C HIS A 13 106.20 -135.17 37.27
N LYS A 14 106.82 -135.98 36.37
CA LYS A 14 107.48 -137.26 36.74
C LYS A 14 108.14 -137.99 35.55
N SER A 15 109.37 -138.42 35.77
CA SER A 15 110.11 -139.39 34.95
C SER A 15 110.22 -140.71 35.71
N LEU A 16 110.37 -141.84 35.00
CA LEU A 16 111.47 -142.82 35.20
C LEU A 16 111.33 -144.01 34.24
N THR A 17 112.47 -144.64 33.96
CA THR A 17 112.70 -145.50 32.79
C THR A 17 113.48 -146.76 33.17
N THR A 18 113.24 -147.86 32.44
CA THR A 18 114.20 -148.99 32.18
C THR A 18 114.70 -149.83 33.38
N ALA A 19 115.18 -151.07 33.24
CA ALA A 19 114.98 -152.16 32.27
C ALA A 19 115.73 -153.43 32.76
N GLY A 20 115.38 -154.62 32.24
CA GLY A 20 116.21 -155.83 32.35
C GLY A 20 116.17 -156.56 33.71
N LEU A 21 116.71 -157.78 33.86
CA LEU A 21 117.33 -158.70 32.89
C LEU A 21 117.24 -160.16 33.41
N ALA A 22 117.71 -161.07 32.56
CA ALA A 22 117.50 -162.51 32.54
C ALA A 22 118.39 -163.39 33.47
N THR A 23 117.93 -164.65 33.64
CA THR A 23 118.69 -165.94 33.71
C THR A 23 119.65 -166.32 34.86
N GLN A 24 119.28 -167.45 35.51
CA GLN A 24 120.05 -168.66 35.91
C GLN A 24 121.21 -168.69 36.94
N ASP A 25 120.97 -169.55 37.96
CA ASP A 25 121.81 -170.62 38.57
C ASP A 25 123.15 -170.37 39.33
N ASN A 26 123.13 -170.78 40.61
CA ASN A 26 124.15 -171.49 41.42
C ASN A 26 125.54 -170.91 41.83
N ILE A 27 125.66 -170.62 43.15
CA ILE A 27 126.59 -171.25 44.14
C ILE A 27 128.13 -170.90 44.20
N ILE A 28 128.52 -170.16 45.28
CA ILE A 28 129.64 -170.38 46.28
C ILE A 28 131.15 -170.27 45.88
N ILE A 29 132.18 -169.83 46.67
CA ILE A 29 132.43 -169.01 47.93
C ILE A 29 133.96 -168.68 48.05
N HIS A 30 134.35 -167.55 48.73
CA HIS A 30 135.55 -167.38 49.61
C HIS A 30 135.47 -166.18 50.63
N CYS A 31 136.53 -165.81 51.38
CA CYS A 31 136.45 -165.01 52.66
C CYS A 31 137.72 -164.14 53.08
N SER A 32 137.62 -163.41 54.21
CA SER A 32 138.68 -162.82 55.14
C SER A 32 139.56 -161.58 54.75
N SER A 33 140.17 -160.75 55.65
CA SER A 33 139.78 -160.09 56.96
C SER A 33 140.97 -159.31 57.63
N LEU A 34 140.80 -158.06 58.17
CA LEU A 34 141.78 -157.30 59.02
C LEU A 34 141.24 -155.95 59.66
N ASP A 35 141.76 -155.55 60.85
CA ASP A 35 142.02 -154.22 61.56
C ASP A 35 140.97 -153.08 61.93
N PRO A 36 141.13 -152.28 63.05
CA PRO A 36 140.07 -151.37 63.59
C PRO A 36 140.41 -149.87 63.95
N THR A 37 141.05 -149.05 63.11
CA THR A 37 141.19 -147.57 63.36
C THR A 37 140.12 -146.67 62.72
N GLN A 38 139.25 -147.25 61.86
CA GLN A 38 138.31 -146.52 61.01
C GLN A 38 137.16 -145.81 61.77
N ALA A 39 136.80 -146.28 62.96
CA ALA A 39 135.53 -145.92 63.61
C ALA A 39 135.44 -144.44 64.03
N ASN A 40 136.53 -143.83 64.52
CA ASN A 40 136.49 -142.47 65.08
C ASN A 40 136.42 -141.38 63.99
N TYR A 41 136.96 -141.66 62.80
CA TYR A 41 136.94 -140.73 61.66
C TYR A 41 135.53 -140.57 61.07
N ASN A 42 134.77 -141.66 61.05
CA ASN A 42 133.40 -141.68 60.53
C ASN A 42 132.44 -140.81 61.39
N THR A 43 132.60 -140.81 62.71
CA THR A 43 131.73 -140.03 63.63
C THR A 43 131.90 -138.52 63.43
N LEU A 44 133.15 -138.03 63.35
CA LEU A 44 133.43 -136.60 63.15
C LEU A 44 132.98 -136.09 61.77
N THR A 45 132.92 -136.98 60.78
CA THR A 45 132.46 -136.66 59.42
C THR A 45 130.94 -136.46 59.40
N GLN A 46 130.17 -137.31 60.09
CA GLN A 46 128.71 -137.14 60.23
C GLN A 46 128.34 -135.85 60.97
N GLU A 47 129.07 -135.48 62.03
CA GLU A 47 128.82 -134.24 62.77
C GLU A 47 129.09 -133.01 61.89
N LYS A 48 130.15 -133.05 61.06
CA LYS A 48 130.44 -131.99 60.09
C LYS A 48 129.36 -131.87 59.02
N GLU A 49 128.86 -132.98 58.46
CA GLU A 49 127.76 -132.98 57.49
C GLU A 49 126.44 -132.48 58.10
N TYR A 50 126.17 -132.80 59.37
CA TYR A 50 125.00 -132.31 60.10
C TYR A 50 125.07 -130.79 60.33
N LEU A 51 126.22 -130.28 60.79
CA LEU A 51 126.43 -128.84 60.98
C LEU A 51 126.42 -128.07 59.65
N GLN A 52 126.96 -128.65 58.58
CA GLN A 52 126.90 -128.08 57.24
C GLN A 52 125.45 -127.94 56.77
N ASN A 53 124.65 -129.01 56.83
CA ASN A 53 123.21 -128.95 56.50
C ASN A 53 122.45 -127.91 57.34
N ASN A 54 122.73 -127.80 58.64
CA ASN A 54 122.09 -126.77 59.48
C ASN A 54 122.50 -125.35 59.07
N ASN A 55 123.77 -125.13 58.72
CA ASN A 55 124.24 -123.83 58.28
C ASN A 55 123.69 -123.45 56.88
N ASP A 56 123.56 -124.42 55.98
CA ASP A 56 122.97 -124.25 54.65
C ASP A 56 121.45 -124.01 54.75
N ASN A 57 120.76 -124.68 55.68
CA ASN A 57 119.35 -124.41 56.02
C ASN A 57 119.16 -122.99 56.59
N LEU A 58 119.96 -122.59 57.57
CA LEU A 58 119.91 -121.23 58.16
C LEU A 58 120.26 -120.14 57.14
N THR A 59 121.16 -120.42 56.21
CA THR A 59 121.46 -119.51 55.09
C THR A 59 120.26 -119.40 54.16
N THR A 60 119.62 -120.53 53.82
CA THR A 60 118.40 -120.56 53.00
C THR A 60 117.24 -119.80 53.66
N GLU A 61 117.05 -119.97 54.97
CA GLU A 61 116.02 -119.25 55.76
C GLU A 61 116.31 -117.75 55.85
N LYS A 62 117.58 -117.36 56.03
CA LYS A 62 118.01 -115.97 55.98
C LYS A 62 117.74 -115.33 54.62
N ASP A 63 118.04 -116.02 53.53
CA ASP A 63 117.77 -115.54 52.17
C ASP A 63 116.26 -115.52 51.86
N GLN A 64 115.47 -116.40 52.46
CA GLN A 64 114.00 -116.34 52.45
C GLN A 64 113.49 -115.08 53.17
N LEU A 65 113.99 -114.81 54.38
CA LEU A 65 113.62 -113.64 55.18
C LEU A 65 114.06 -112.32 54.54
N GLN A 66 115.24 -112.29 53.91
CA GLN A 66 115.70 -111.13 53.15
C GLN A 66 114.77 -110.82 51.98
N ARG A 67 114.42 -111.84 51.17
CA ARG A 67 113.43 -111.69 50.07
C ARG A 67 112.07 -111.21 50.58
N ASN A 68 111.60 -111.74 51.72
CA ASN A 68 110.36 -111.27 52.34
C ASN A 68 110.44 -109.80 52.80
N TYR A 69 111.57 -109.38 53.39
CA TYR A 69 111.78 -107.99 53.83
C TYR A 69 111.86 -107.01 52.66
N ASP A 70 112.53 -107.39 51.57
CA ASP A 70 112.62 -106.59 50.36
C ASP A 70 111.26 -106.48 49.66
N SER A 71 110.48 -107.58 49.60
CA SER A 71 109.10 -107.60 49.13
C SER A 71 108.18 -106.68 49.96
N LEU A 72 108.21 -106.77 51.29
CA LEU A 72 107.45 -105.88 52.18
C LEU A 72 107.87 -104.41 52.04
N THR A 73 109.14 -104.16 51.71
CA THR A 73 109.66 -102.81 51.48
C THR A 73 109.14 -102.22 50.17
N VAL A 74 108.96 -103.04 49.13
CA VAL A 74 108.28 -102.66 47.88
C VAL A 74 106.79 -102.40 48.13
N GLU A 75 106.08 -103.33 48.78
CA GLU A 75 104.65 -103.17 49.09
C GLU A 75 104.37 -101.92 49.93
N ARG A 76 105.20 -101.63 50.94
CA ARG A 76 105.09 -100.38 51.71
C ARG A 76 105.20 -99.15 50.81
N LYS A 77 106.16 -99.13 49.89
CA LYS A 77 106.36 -98.00 48.97
C LYS A 77 105.17 -97.83 48.02
N GLU A 78 104.63 -98.93 47.50
CA GLU A 78 103.41 -98.90 46.69
C GLU A 78 102.19 -98.39 47.48
N LEU A 79 102.05 -98.77 48.75
CA LEU A 79 101.00 -98.25 49.64
C LEU A 79 101.19 -96.75 49.93
N GLU A 80 102.42 -96.28 50.12
CA GLU A 80 102.76 -94.85 50.26
C GLU A 80 102.38 -94.07 48.99
N ASP A 81 102.71 -94.57 47.80
CA ASP A 81 102.34 -93.97 46.51
C ASP A 81 100.82 -93.99 46.28
N ARG A 82 100.12 -95.08 46.63
CA ARG A 82 98.65 -95.17 46.58
C ARG A 82 97.98 -94.19 47.54
N LEU A 83 98.52 -94.00 48.75
CA LEU A 83 98.00 -93.05 49.74
C LEU A 83 98.26 -91.59 49.30
N SER A 84 99.40 -91.31 48.68
CA SER A 84 99.71 -90.04 48.03
C SER A 84 98.72 -89.72 46.90
N ASN A 85 98.41 -90.69 46.04
CA ASN A 85 97.45 -90.50 44.95
C ASN A 85 96.01 -90.35 45.44
N LEU A 86 95.56 -91.18 46.40
CA LEU A 86 94.25 -91.02 47.05
C LEU A 86 94.08 -89.66 47.74
N THR A 87 95.17 -89.08 48.25
CA THR A 87 95.16 -87.73 48.82
C THR A 87 94.93 -86.66 47.74
N LYS A 88 95.62 -86.78 46.59
CA LYS A 88 95.39 -85.90 45.43
C LYS A 88 93.96 -86.02 44.90
N ASP A 89 93.45 -87.24 44.75
CA ASP A 89 92.08 -87.49 44.28
C ASP A 89 91.05 -86.87 45.23
N LYS A 90 91.23 -87.04 46.55
CA LYS A 90 90.40 -86.41 47.59
C LYS A 90 90.40 -84.88 47.50
N ASP A 91 91.56 -84.26 47.28
CA ASP A 91 91.65 -82.80 47.15
C ASP A 91 91.06 -82.30 45.83
N GLN A 92 91.22 -83.04 44.72
CA GLN A 92 90.52 -82.76 43.46
C GLN A 92 89.00 -82.87 43.62
N LEU A 93 88.50 -83.90 44.30
CA LEU A 93 87.07 -84.12 44.56
C LEU A 93 86.49 -83.01 45.46
N LYS A 94 87.26 -82.56 46.45
CA LYS A 94 86.94 -81.41 47.31
C LYS A 94 86.90 -80.09 46.52
N ALA A 95 87.83 -79.88 45.58
CA ALA A 95 87.81 -78.73 44.69
C ALA A 95 86.61 -78.76 43.73
N GLY A 96 86.31 -79.93 43.13
CA GLY A 96 85.14 -80.17 42.30
C GLY A 96 83.82 -79.92 43.04
N PHE A 97 83.71 -80.40 44.28
CA PHE A 97 82.56 -80.14 45.15
C PHE A 97 82.39 -78.64 45.45
N ASN A 98 83.47 -77.92 45.74
CA ASN A 98 83.42 -76.48 45.95
C ASN A 98 82.98 -75.73 44.68
N ASN A 99 83.45 -76.14 43.50
CA ASN A 99 82.99 -75.57 42.22
C ASN A 99 81.51 -75.86 41.97
N LEU A 100 81.02 -77.08 42.18
CA LEU A 100 79.61 -77.44 42.08
C LEU A 100 78.74 -76.63 43.06
N LYS A 101 79.21 -76.42 44.29
CA LYS A 101 78.55 -75.56 45.29
C LYS A 101 78.43 -74.12 44.78
N ASN A 102 79.51 -73.55 44.24
CA ASN A 102 79.50 -72.20 43.67
C ASN A 102 78.53 -72.08 42.47
N VAL A 103 78.52 -73.06 41.57
CA VAL A 103 77.58 -73.10 40.42
C VAL A 103 76.13 -73.19 40.88
N ARG A 104 75.83 -74.02 41.88
CA ARG A 104 74.49 -74.10 42.51
C ARG A 104 74.07 -72.75 43.09
N ASP A 105 74.96 -72.10 43.85
CA ASP A 105 74.66 -70.84 44.52
C ASP A 105 74.44 -69.70 43.48
N GLN A 106 75.19 -69.70 42.38
CA GLN A 106 74.95 -68.82 41.22
C GLN A 106 73.61 -69.10 40.52
N LEU A 107 73.27 -70.37 40.28
CA LEU A 107 71.97 -70.74 39.69
C LEU A 107 70.80 -70.31 40.58
N GLN A 108 70.93 -70.45 41.91
CA GLN A 108 69.91 -70.03 42.87
C GLN A 108 69.74 -68.50 42.91
N ALA A 109 70.83 -67.74 42.79
CA ALA A 109 70.78 -66.28 42.63
C ALA A 109 70.12 -65.88 41.30
N ASN A 110 70.48 -66.53 40.19
CA ASN A 110 69.90 -66.28 38.87
C ASN A 110 68.40 -66.60 38.82
N TYR A 111 67.97 -67.71 39.44
CA TYR A 111 66.55 -68.05 39.59
C TYR A 111 65.79 -66.98 40.38
N SER A 112 66.38 -66.50 41.48
CA SER A 112 65.78 -65.44 42.31
C SER A 112 65.62 -64.12 41.53
N ASN A 113 66.62 -63.75 40.73
CA ASN A 113 66.57 -62.59 39.85
C ASN A 113 65.51 -62.74 38.75
N LEU A 114 65.46 -63.90 38.09
CA LEU A 114 64.46 -64.18 37.05
C LEU A 114 63.04 -64.15 37.60
N LYS A 115 62.82 -64.65 38.83
CA LYS A 115 61.53 -64.55 39.52
C LYS A 115 61.15 -63.09 39.76
N GLN A 116 62.07 -62.25 40.28
CA GLN A 116 61.80 -60.82 40.47
C GLN A 116 61.44 -60.11 39.16
N GLU A 117 62.11 -60.45 38.05
CA GLU A 117 61.80 -59.83 36.76
C GLU A 117 60.47 -60.32 36.18
N SER A 118 60.07 -61.57 36.43
CA SER A 118 58.72 -62.06 36.15
C SER A 118 57.65 -61.31 36.95
N ASP A 119 57.86 -61.12 38.26
CA ASP A 119 56.95 -60.37 39.14
C ASP A 119 56.83 -58.88 38.68
N ARG A 120 57.93 -58.28 38.20
CA ARG A 120 57.95 -56.94 37.58
C ARG A 120 57.22 -56.88 36.24
N LEU A 121 57.41 -57.86 35.36
CA LEU A 121 56.72 -57.97 34.08
C LEU A 121 55.20 -58.10 34.28
N LEU A 122 54.77 -58.95 35.21
CA LEU A 122 53.37 -59.09 35.59
C LEU A 122 52.78 -57.76 36.11
N THR A 123 53.54 -57.02 36.92
CA THR A 123 53.14 -55.68 37.40
C THR A 123 52.99 -54.69 36.24
N ARG A 124 53.94 -54.67 35.29
CA ARG A 124 53.87 -53.81 34.09
C ARG A 124 52.68 -54.18 33.19
N TYR A 125 52.42 -55.46 32.98
CA TYR A 125 51.27 -55.95 32.22
C TYR A 125 49.94 -55.45 32.81
N ASN A 126 49.76 -55.61 34.13
CA ASN A 126 48.57 -55.14 34.84
C ASN A 126 48.40 -53.61 34.80
N ASN A 127 49.50 -52.85 34.71
CA ASN A 127 49.45 -51.40 34.54
C ASN A 127 48.98 -51.03 33.12
N VAL A 128 49.60 -51.61 32.08
CA VAL A 128 49.22 -51.39 30.67
C VAL A 128 47.75 -51.76 30.42
N GLN A 129 47.26 -52.84 31.04
CA GLN A 129 45.85 -53.23 30.94
C GLN A 129 44.90 -52.20 31.56
N ARG A 130 45.26 -51.57 32.69
CA ARG A 130 44.49 -50.46 33.28
C ARG A 130 44.55 -49.20 32.42
N ASP A 131 45.72 -48.88 31.86
CA ASP A 131 45.89 -47.73 30.97
C ASP A 131 45.05 -47.88 29.69
N LEU A 132 44.99 -49.09 29.13
CA LEU A 132 44.13 -49.42 27.99
C LEU A 132 42.64 -49.23 28.31
N GLN A 133 42.17 -49.73 29.46
CA GLN A 133 40.80 -49.51 29.93
C GLN A 133 40.49 -48.01 30.10
N GLY A 134 41.41 -47.26 30.73
CA GLY A 134 41.28 -45.82 30.89
C GLY A 134 41.24 -45.07 29.55
N LEU A 135 42.00 -45.52 28.55
CA LEU A 135 41.99 -44.96 27.20
C LEU A 135 40.69 -45.27 26.45
N GLN A 136 40.16 -46.49 26.57
CA GLN A 136 38.83 -46.86 26.04
C GLN A 136 37.72 -46.00 26.65
N THR A 137 37.72 -45.78 27.97
CA THR A 137 36.75 -44.89 28.62
C THR A 137 36.85 -43.46 28.10
N LYS A 138 38.08 -42.92 27.95
CA LYS A 138 38.30 -41.58 27.36
C LYS A 138 37.81 -41.49 25.92
N HIS A 139 38.04 -42.52 25.11
CA HIS A 139 37.57 -42.58 23.72
C HIS A 139 36.03 -42.55 23.64
N ASN A 140 35.35 -43.37 24.43
CA ASN A 140 33.88 -43.40 24.45
C ASN A 140 33.28 -42.05 24.87
N ASN A 141 33.88 -41.38 25.87
CA ASN A 141 33.47 -40.04 26.30
C ASN A 141 33.69 -38.97 25.20
N LEU A 142 34.78 -39.07 24.44
CA LEU A 142 35.06 -38.20 23.30
C LEU A 142 34.06 -38.41 22.15
N THR A 143 33.69 -39.65 21.86
CA THR A 143 32.65 -39.98 20.87
C THR A 143 31.29 -39.43 21.28
N ALA A 144 30.87 -39.65 22.53
CA ALA A 144 29.61 -39.08 23.04
C ALA A 144 29.61 -37.53 23.01
N SER A 145 30.73 -36.89 23.33
CA SER A 145 30.88 -35.43 23.25
C SER A 145 30.80 -34.92 21.79
N LYS A 146 31.41 -35.65 20.85
CA LYS A 146 31.30 -35.36 19.40
C LYS A 146 29.85 -35.46 18.93
N ASP A 147 29.12 -36.49 19.32
CA ASP A 147 27.71 -36.67 18.91
C ASP A 147 26.79 -35.59 19.49
N GLN A 148 27.05 -35.15 20.74
CA GLN A 148 26.39 -33.99 21.33
C GLN A 148 26.70 -32.68 20.59
N LEU A 149 27.95 -32.48 20.17
CA LEU A 149 28.37 -31.34 19.34
C LEU A 149 27.70 -31.36 17.96
N GLN A 150 27.64 -32.52 17.31
CA GLN A 150 26.95 -32.73 16.04
C GLN A 150 25.46 -32.39 16.16
N THR A 151 24.81 -32.84 17.25
CA THR A 151 23.40 -32.54 17.53
C THR A 151 23.16 -31.04 17.74
N LYS A 152 24.03 -30.37 18.51
CA LYS A 152 23.97 -28.92 18.70
C LYS A 152 24.15 -28.16 17.39
N TYR A 153 25.10 -28.57 16.55
CA TYR A 153 25.34 -27.96 15.25
C TYR A 153 24.11 -28.05 14.32
N SER A 154 23.48 -29.23 14.24
CA SER A 154 22.24 -29.41 13.47
C SER A 154 21.09 -28.54 13.99
N ASN A 155 20.98 -28.36 15.31
CA ASN A 155 19.97 -27.47 15.90
C ASN A 155 20.25 -26.00 15.56
N LEU A 156 21.50 -25.52 15.69
CA LEU A 156 21.87 -24.16 15.28
C LEU A 156 21.63 -23.89 13.79
N GLN A 157 21.87 -24.89 12.93
CA GLN A 157 21.59 -24.77 11.50
C GLN A 157 20.07 -24.63 11.26
N ARG A 158 19.23 -25.39 11.97
CA ARG A 158 17.76 -25.22 11.89
C ARG A 158 17.30 -23.85 12.41
N GLU A 159 17.84 -23.39 13.54
CA GLU A 159 17.54 -22.06 14.10
C GLU A 159 17.91 -20.93 13.12
N LYS A 160 19.06 -21.04 12.43
CA LYS A 160 19.47 -20.12 11.37
C LYS A 160 18.46 -20.08 10.22
N ASP A 161 18.03 -21.26 9.75
CA ASP A 161 17.08 -21.36 8.62
C ASP A 161 15.69 -20.82 9.02
N GLU A 162 15.24 -21.09 10.26
CA GLU A 162 14.02 -20.50 10.84
C GLU A 162 14.13 -18.97 10.94
N LEU A 163 15.27 -18.43 11.39
CA LEU A 163 15.51 -16.99 11.51
C LEU A 163 15.51 -16.30 10.13
N GLN A 164 16.12 -16.92 9.12
CA GLN A 164 16.16 -16.40 7.76
C GLN A 164 14.77 -16.41 7.09
N SER A 165 13.95 -17.42 7.39
CA SER A 165 12.53 -17.44 6.99
C SER A 165 11.75 -16.28 7.64
N ARG A 166 11.86 -16.10 8.96
CA ARG A 166 11.20 -14.98 9.68
C ARG A 166 11.63 -13.61 9.16
N PHE A 167 12.91 -13.42 8.86
CA PHE A 167 13.43 -12.18 8.26
C PHE A 167 12.80 -11.90 6.89
N SER A 168 12.67 -12.93 6.06
CA SER A 168 12.03 -12.83 4.74
C SER A 168 10.55 -12.46 4.84
N THR A 169 9.80 -13.07 5.78
CA THR A 169 8.41 -12.68 6.08
C THR A 169 8.30 -11.24 6.58
N ALA A 170 9.20 -10.79 7.45
CA ALA A 170 9.20 -9.41 7.94
C ALA A 170 9.43 -8.38 6.82
N MET A 171 10.30 -8.69 5.86
CA MET A 171 10.54 -7.86 4.67
C MET A 171 9.31 -7.75 3.76
N ILE A 172 8.55 -8.84 3.59
CA ILE A 172 7.27 -8.82 2.85
C ILE A 172 6.26 -7.94 3.59
N ASN A 173 6.07 -8.13 4.89
CA ASN A 173 5.14 -7.34 5.70
C ASN A 173 5.47 -5.83 5.71
N LEU A 174 6.76 -5.46 5.69
CA LEU A 174 7.21 -4.07 5.53
C LEU A 174 6.80 -3.48 4.17
N THR A 175 6.85 -4.30 3.11
CA THR A 175 6.43 -3.91 1.76
C THR A 175 4.91 -3.67 1.73
N ASP A 176 4.12 -4.59 2.30
CA ASP A 176 2.66 -4.44 2.42
C ASP A 176 2.26 -3.24 3.27
N TYR A 177 2.94 -2.98 4.39
CA TYR A 177 2.73 -1.78 5.18
C TYR A 177 3.00 -0.50 4.38
N SER A 178 4.05 -0.48 3.54
CA SER A 178 4.34 0.66 2.66
C SER A 178 3.24 0.87 1.60
N SER A 179 2.67 -0.23 1.08
CA SER A 179 1.53 -0.21 0.16
C SER A 179 0.27 0.33 0.84
N LEU A 180 -0.05 -0.17 2.04
CA LEU A 180 -1.18 0.29 2.85
C LEU A 180 -1.08 1.78 3.20
N LYS A 181 0.14 2.27 3.52
CA LYS A 181 0.39 3.70 3.74
C LYS A 181 0.11 4.53 2.48
N ARG A 182 0.59 4.10 1.30
CA ARG A 182 0.27 4.78 0.03
C ARG A 182 -1.23 4.80 -0.25
N ASN A 183 -1.93 3.70 0.01
CA ASN A 183 -3.38 3.60 -0.18
C ASN A 183 -4.14 4.56 0.75
N LYS A 184 -3.72 4.68 2.02
CA LYS A 184 -4.25 5.68 2.96
C LYS A 184 -4.03 7.12 2.45
N ASP A 185 -2.82 7.43 1.99
CA ASP A 185 -2.49 8.77 1.47
C ASP A 185 -3.30 9.10 0.20
N GLN A 186 -3.52 8.12 -0.69
CA GLN A 186 -4.39 8.28 -1.86
C GLN A 186 -5.86 8.49 -1.48
N LEU A 187 -6.38 7.73 -0.51
CA LEU A 187 -7.76 7.86 -0.04
C LEU A 187 -7.99 9.24 0.60
N GLN A 188 -7.04 9.74 1.39
CA GLN A 188 -7.09 11.09 1.96
C GLN A 188 -7.15 12.18 0.88
N ARG A 189 -6.38 12.06 -0.21
CA ARG A 189 -6.46 13.00 -1.35
C ARG A 189 -7.83 12.97 -2.00
N ARG A 190 -8.39 11.78 -2.27
CA ARG A 190 -9.74 11.63 -2.85
C ARG A 190 -10.81 12.24 -1.96
N TYR A 191 -10.73 12.04 -0.64
CA TYR A 191 -11.64 12.66 0.32
C TYR A 191 -11.57 14.19 0.27
N ASN A 192 -10.36 14.76 0.28
CA ASN A 192 -10.18 16.22 0.21
C ASN A 192 -10.77 16.80 -1.10
N THR A 193 -10.51 16.16 -2.25
CA THR A 193 -11.09 16.55 -3.55
C THR A 193 -12.62 16.50 -3.54
N LEU A 194 -13.21 15.46 -2.95
CA LEU A 194 -14.67 15.33 -2.82
C LEU A 194 -15.25 16.44 -1.93
N SER A 195 -14.57 16.82 -0.85
CA SER A 195 -14.97 17.95 0.00
C SER A 195 -14.98 19.27 -0.80
N THR A 196 -13.90 19.57 -1.54
CA THR A 196 -13.85 20.78 -2.38
C THR A 196 -14.96 20.80 -3.44
N SER A 197 -15.25 19.66 -4.07
CA SER A 197 -16.34 19.54 -5.05
C SER A 197 -17.72 19.77 -4.43
N LYS A 198 -17.94 19.28 -3.19
CA LYS A 198 -19.15 19.56 -2.42
C LYS A 198 -19.32 21.06 -2.13
N ASP A 199 -18.25 21.74 -1.72
CA ASP A 199 -18.29 23.18 -1.40
C ASP A 199 -18.53 24.03 -2.66
N GLN A 200 -17.96 23.64 -3.79
CA GLN A 200 -18.24 24.22 -5.11
C GLN A 200 -19.72 24.03 -5.52
N LEU A 201 -20.27 22.82 -5.34
CA LEU A 201 -21.68 22.53 -5.63
C LEU A 201 -22.62 23.34 -4.74
N GLN A 202 -22.31 23.47 -3.44
CA GLN A 202 -23.06 24.31 -2.51
C GLN A 202 -23.04 25.79 -2.92
N THR A 203 -21.89 26.28 -3.40
CA THR A 203 -21.74 27.65 -3.92
C THR A 203 -22.58 27.87 -5.17
N SER A 204 -22.56 26.91 -6.11
CA SER A 204 -23.39 26.93 -7.33
C SER A 204 -24.88 26.92 -7.00
N TYR A 205 -25.32 26.05 -6.09
CA TYR A 205 -26.70 25.99 -5.60
C TYR A 205 -27.17 27.32 -4.99
N ASN A 206 -26.33 27.95 -4.15
CA ASN A 206 -26.64 29.25 -3.55
C ASN A 206 -26.72 30.38 -4.60
N SER A 207 -25.96 30.30 -5.69
CA SER A 207 -26.09 31.24 -6.82
C SER A 207 -27.42 31.06 -7.54
N LEU A 208 -27.78 29.82 -7.88
CA LEU A 208 -29.05 29.51 -8.56
C LEU A 208 -30.28 29.95 -7.75
N LEU A 209 -30.21 29.87 -6.42
CA LEU A 209 -31.25 30.38 -5.52
C LEU A 209 -31.41 31.91 -5.64
N ARG A 210 -30.30 32.66 -5.72
CA ARG A 210 -30.33 34.12 -5.95
C ARG A 210 -30.88 34.48 -7.32
N ASP A 211 -30.49 33.74 -8.36
CA ASP A 211 -30.97 33.96 -9.73
C ASP A 211 -32.49 33.75 -9.82
N LYS A 212 -33.02 32.73 -9.12
CA LYS A 212 -34.46 32.50 -8.97
C LYS A 212 -35.17 33.69 -8.31
N ASP A 213 -34.64 34.21 -7.20
CA ASP A 213 -35.24 35.35 -6.49
C ASP A 213 -35.21 36.64 -7.33
N GLN A 214 -34.13 36.86 -8.09
CA GLN A 214 -34.06 37.96 -9.06
C GLN A 214 -35.09 37.79 -10.19
N LEU A 215 -35.25 36.57 -10.73
CA LEU A 215 -36.22 36.30 -11.78
C LEU A 215 -37.67 36.51 -11.28
N GLN A 216 -37.98 36.08 -10.04
CA GLN A 216 -39.26 36.34 -9.39
C GLN A 216 -39.53 37.84 -9.22
N THR A 217 -38.50 38.62 -8.84
CA THR A 217 -38.60 40.07 -8.70
C THR A 217 -38.86 40.76 -10.05
N ARG A 218 -38.18 40.32 -11.12
CA ARG A 218 -38.42 40.79 -12.50
C ARG A 218 -39.82 40.46 -12.98
N TYR A 219 -40.29 39.23 -12.74
CA TYR A 219 -41.66 38.80 -13.06
C TYR A 219 -42.72 39.67 -12.38
N ASN A 220 -42.58 39.90 -11.07
CA ASN A 220 -43.50 40.75 -10.30
C ASN A 220 -43.52 42.20 -10.82
N SER A 221 -42.38 42.71 -11.28
CA SER A 221 -42.26 44.05 -11.88
C SER A 221 -42.93 44.13 -13.25
N LEU A 222 -42.72 43.12 -14.11
CA LEU A 222 -43.37 43.02 -15.41
C LEU A 222 -44.89 42.91 -15.29
N TRP A 223 -45.38 42.16 -14.30
CA TRP A 223 -46.80 42.08 -13.98
C TRP A 223 -47.40 43.46 -13.67
N ARG A 224 -46.73 44.26 -12.82
CA ARG A 224 -47.19 45.63 -12.51
C ARG A 224 -47.24 46.54 -13.75
N VAL A 225 -46.26 46.41 -14.66
CA VAL A 225 -46.26 47.16 -15.93
C VAL A 225 -47.43 46.75 -16.82
N LYS A 226 -47.74 45.45 -16.90
CA LYS A 226 -48.92 44.94 -17.64
C LYS A 226 -50.23 45.55 -17.09
N GLU A 227 -50.43 45.51 -15.78
CA GLU A 227 -51.65 46.08 -15.16
C GLU A 227 -51.75 47.60 -15.40
N TRP A 228 -50.63 48.32 -15.31
CA TRP A 228 -50.58 49.76 -15.61
C TRP A 228 -50.91 50.07 -17.09
N LEU A 229 -50.37 49.30 -18.03
CA LEU A 229 -50.70 49.43 -19.46
C LEU A 229 -52.18 49.15 -19.74
N GLN A 230 -52.75 48.13 -19.10
CA GLN A 230 -54.16 47.78 -19.23
C GLN A 230 -55.07 48.91 -18.70
N ALA A 231 -54.71 49.54 -17.58
CA ALA A 231 -55.42 50.71 -17.05
C ALA A 231 -55.35 51.91 -18.02
N ASN A 232 -54.17 52.22 -18.56
CA ASN A 232 -53.99 53.32 -19.53
C ASN A 232 -54.77 53.07 -20.82
N TYR A 233 -54.80 51.83 -21.32
CA TYR A 233 -55.60 51.48 -22.49
C TYR A 233 -57.10 51.73 -22.26
N SER A 234 -57.62 51.41 -21.07
CA SER A 234 -59.01 51.69 -20.70
C SER A 234 -59.33 53.20 -20.66
N ILE A 235 -58.40 54.01 -20.15
CA ILE A 235 -58.51 55.48 -20.14
C ILE A 235 -58.52 56.02 -21.57
N LEU A 236 -57.61 55.55 -22.44
CA LEU A 236 -57.54 55.95 -23.84
C LEU A 236 -58.79 55.56 -24.63
N ALA A 237 -59.34 54.36 -24.40
CA ALA A 237 -60.61 53.92 -24.98
C ALA A 237 -61.77 54.85 -24.57
N THR A 238 -61.85 55.20 -23.28
CA THR A 238 -62.85 56.13 -22.75
C THR A 238 -62.72 57.53 -23.39
N GLY A 239 -61.48 58.05 -23.50
CA GLY A 239 -61.22 59.34 -24.13
C GLY A 239 -61.56 59.38 -25.63
N ARG A 240 -61.29 58.29 -26.36
CA ARG A 240 -61.72 58.11 -27.76
C ARG A 240 -63.25 58.16 -27.86
N ASP A 241 -63.96 57.47 -26.98
CA ASP A 241 -65.43 57.39 -27.03
C ASP A 241 -66.08 58.74 -26.69
N GLN A 242 -65.48 59.51 -25.77
CA GLN A 242 -65.85 60.92 -25.52
C GLN A 242 -65.61 61.81 -26.75
N LEU A 243 -64.45 61.71 -27.40
CA LEU A 243 -64.17 62.46 -28.63
C LEU A 243 -65.14 62.12 -29.76
N GLN A 244 -65.51 60.85 -29.91
CA GLN A 244 -66.51 60.40 -30.88
C GLN A 244 -67.90 61.00 -30.62
N SER A 245 -68.30 61.09 -29.34
CA SER A 245 -69.55 61.73 -28.92
C SER A 245 -69.53 63.24 -29.23
N ASN A 246 -68.44 63.93 -28.88
CA ASN A 246 -68.26 65.36 -29.16
C ASN A 246 -68.29 65.65 -30.67
N TYR A 247 -67.60 64.85 -31.48
CA TYR A 247 -67.64 64.94 -32.94
C TYR A 247 -69.07 64.79 -33.49
N SER A 248 -69.83 63.83 -32.97
CA SER A 248 -71.22 63.59 -33.37
C SER A 248 -72.14 64.76 -33.00
N SER A 249 -71.94 65.40 -31.84
CA SER A 249 -72.67 66.63 -31.49
C SER A 249 -72.28 67.79 -32.40
N LEU A 250 -70.99 68.04 -32.62
CA LEU A 250 -70.52 69.12 -33.48
C LEU A 250 -71.06 68.97 -34.92
N LYS A 251 -71.11 67.73 -35.44
CA LYS A 251 -71.70 67.42 -36.74
C LYS A 251 -73.19 67.79 -36.79
N ARG A 252 -73.97 67.44 -35.76
CA ARG A 252 -75.37 67.85 -35.62
C ARG A 252 -75.52 69.38 -35.55
N ASP A 253 -74.64 70.06 -34.84
CA ASP A 253 -74.70 71.53 -34.68
C ASP A 253 -74.40 72.24 -36.02
N VAL A 254 -73.46 71.71 -36.81
CA VAL A 254 -73.23 72.14 -38.21
C VAL A 254 -74.46 71.93 -39.07
N ASP A 255 -75.12 70.78 -38.99
CA ASP A 255 -76.33 70.47 -39.76
C ASP A 255 -77.51 71.40 -39.35
N GLN A 256 -77.63 71.73 -38.06
CA GLN A 256 -78.60 72.72 -37.58
C GLN A 256 -78.30 74.15 -38.08
N LEU A 257 -77.03 74.57 -38.06
CA LEU A 257 -76.61 75.87 -38.59
C LEU A 257 -76.88 75.96 -40.10
N GLN A 258 -76.62 74.90 -40.86
CA GLN A 258 -76.96 74.83 -42.28
C GLN A 258 -78.48 74.97 -42.51
N GLY A 259 -79.30 74.32 -41.68
CA GLY A 259 -80.75 74.50 -41.68
C GLY A 259 -81.16 75.96 -41.45
N ARG A 260 -80.57 76.63 -40.44
CA ARG A 260 -80.82 78.06 -40.16
C ARG A 260 -80.41 78.97 -41.31
N ILE A 261 -79.27 78.71 -41.97
CA ILE A 261 -78.80 79.46 -43.14
C ILE A 261 -79.81 79.33 -44.29
N ASN A 262 -80.32 78.12 -44.55
CA ASN A 262 -81.32 77.88 -45.60
C ASN A 262 -82.64 78.61 -45.28
N THR A 263 -83.09 78.61 -44.01
CA THR A 263 -84.27 79.36 -43.57
C THR A 263 -84.08 80.86 -43.73
N LEU A 264 -82.93 81.41 -43.31
CA LEU A 264 -82.63 82.83 -43.42
C LEU A 264 -82.55 83.29 -44.89
N SER A 265 -81.94 82.48 -45.76
CA SER A 265 -81.92 82.69 -47.22
C SER A 265 -83.33 82.76 -47.80
N THR A 266 -84.22 81.85 -47.38
CA THR A 266 -85.63 81.85 -47.78
C THR A 266 -86.37 83.10 -47.30
N SER A 267 -86.17 83.50 -46.03
CA SER A 267 -86.73 84.74 -45.48
C SER A 267 -86.22 85.99 -46.21
N ASN A 268 -84.94 86.02 -46.57
CA ASN A 268 -84.34 87.11 -47.34
C ASN A 268 -84.93 87.20 -48.76
N ASN A 269 -85.18 86.07 -49.41
CA ASN A 269 -85.89 86.03 -50.70
C ASN A 269 -87.33 86.57 -50.58
N HIS A 270 -88.06 86.22 -49.51
CA HIS A 270 -89.38 86.81 -49.24
C HIS A 270 -89.32 88.33 -48.98
N LEU A 271 -88.33 88.80 -48.23
CA LEU A 271 -88.06 90.22 -48.02
C LEU A 271 -87.76 90.94 -49.34
N GLN A 272 -86.96 90.34 -50.23
CA GLN A 272 -86.65 90.88 -51.56
C GLN A 272 -87.92 90.99 -52.44
N ILE A 273 -88.79 89.97 -52.42
CA ILE A 273 -90.08 90.01 -53.12
C ILE A 273 -90.98 91.13 -52.56
N SER A 274 -91.07 91.23 -51.23
CA SER A 274 -91.86 92.27 -50.56
C SER A 274 -91.35 93.68 -50.88
N TYR A 275 -90.03 93.90 -50.82
CA TYR A 275 -89.37 95.14 -51.20
C TYR A 275 -89.67 95.52 -52.67
N ASN A 276 -89.55 94.56 -53.60
CA ASN A 276 -89.87 94.76 -55.01
C ASN A 276 -91.35 95.12 -55.23
N SER A 277 -92.27 94.59 -54.41
CA SER A 277 -93.69 94.96 -54.44
C SER A 277 -93.92 96.38 -53.92
N LEU A 278 -93.35 96.71 -52.76
CA LEU A 278 -93.48 98.04 -52.14
C LEU A 278 -92.90 99.15 -53.05
N TRP A 279 -91.85 98.83 -53.79
CA TRP A 279 -91.26 99.71 -54.81
C TRP A 279 -92.23 99.98 -55.98
N LYS A 280 -92.99 98.96 -56.43
CA LYS A 280 -94.07 99.16 -57.43
C LYS A 280 -95.21 99.99 -56.86
N ASP A 281 -95.61 99.77 -55.62
CA ASP A 281 -96.67 100.55 -54.97
C ASP A 281 -96.27 102.02 -54.84
N LYS A 282 -95.00 102.30 -54.50
CA LYS A 282 -94.42 103.65 -54.52
C LYS A 282 -94.51 104.29 -55.91
N ASP A 283 -94.16 103.57 -56.97
CA ASP A 283 -94.20 104.07 -58.35
C ASP A 283 -95.63 104.35 -58.83
N GLN A 284 -96.58 103.47 -58.48
CA GLN A 284 -98.01 103.72 -58.69
C GLN A 284 -98.50 104.94 -57.91
N LEU A 285 -98.07 105.12 -56.65
CA LEU A 285 -98.44 106.27 -55.84
C LEU A 285 -97.86 107.57 -56.40
N GLN A 286 -96.62 107.56 -56.89
CA GLN A 286 -96.00 108.67 -57.61
C GLN A 286 -96.81 109.03 -58.88
N THR A 287 -97.27 108.03 -59.63
CA THR A 287 -98.13 108.22 -60.81
C THR A 287 -99.49 108.83 -60.44
N ARG A 288 -100.12 108.36 -59.34
CA ARG A 288 -101.36 108.95 -58.80
C ARG A 288 -101.14 110.39 -58.34
N TYR A 289 -100.06 110.68 -57.62
CA TYR A 289 -99.69 112.04 -57.19
C TYR A 289 -99.51 112.97 -58.39
N ASN A 290 -98.77 112.56 -59.41
CA ASN A 290 -98.57 113.32 -60.65
C ASN A 290 -99.91 113.61 -61.37
N SER A 291 -100.86 112.66 -61.35
CA SER A 291 -102.20 112.85 -61.92
C SER A 291 -103.07 113.80 -61.09
N LEU A 292 -103.01 113.70 -59.76
CA LEU A 292 -103.73 114.59 -58.85
C LEU A 292 -103.21 116.05 -58.97
N TRP A 293 -101.89 116.20 -59.13
CA TRP A 293 -101.25 117.49 -59.42
C TRP A 293 -101.77 118.10 -60.73
N ARG A 294 -101.83 117.32 -61.82
CA ARG A 294 -102.43 117.79 -63.10
C ARG A 294 -103.90 118.20 -62.95
N LEU A 295 -104.69 117.46 -62.17
CA LEU A 295 -106.10 117.80 -61.91
C LEU A 295 -106.22 119.12 -61.13
N LYS A 296 -105.34 119.35 -60.14
CA LYS A 296 -105.26 120.60 -59.38
C LYS A 296 -104.97 121.80 -60.31
N GLU A 297 -103.97 121.70 -61.18
CA GLU A 297 -103.63 122.76 -62.14
C GLU A 297 -104.78 123.05 -63.12
N TRP A 298 -105.48 122.00 -63.58
CA TRP A 298 -106.68 122.14 -64.42
C TRP A 298 -107.83 122.84 -63.69
N LEU A 299 -108.09 122.48 -62.42
CA LEU A 299 -109.10 123.15 -61.58
C LEU A 299 -108.76 124.63 -61.32
N GLN A 300 -107.49 124.95 -61.06
CA GLN A 300 -107.03 126.34 -60.92
C GLN A 300 -107.28 127.13 -62.21
N THR A 301 -106.99 126.53 -63.37
CA THR A 301 -107.23 127.15 -64.68
C THR A 301 -108.72 127.44 -64.91
N ASN A 302 -109.59 126.45 -64.66
CA ASN A 302 -111.05 126.63 -64.79
C ASN A 302 -111.61 127.67 -63.81
N ASN A 303 -111.12 127.72 -62.57
CA ASN A 303 -111.58 128.71 -61.60
C ASN A 303 -111.21 130.15 -62.04
N SER A 304 -110.06 130.33 -62.70
CA SER A 304 -109.66 131.60 -63.32
C SER A 304 -110.59 132.01 -64.48
N ILE A 305 -111.00 131.05 -65.33
CA ILE A 305 -111.96 131.28 -66.42
C ILE A 305 -113.35 131.66 -65.87
N LEU A 306 -113.79 131.00 -64.80
CA LEU A 306 -115.05 131.30 -64.08
C LEU A 306 -115.01 132.70 -63.45
N ALA A 307 -113.91 133.08 -62.79
CA ALA A 307 -113.73 134.44 -62.27
C ALA A 307 -113.79 135.49 -63.39
N THR A 308 -113.14 135.23 -64.52
CA THR A 308 -113.17 136.12 -65.69
C THR A 308 -114.58 136.26 -66.27
N SER A 309 -115.36 135.17 -66.32
CA SER A 309 -116.75 135.19 -66.78
C SER A 309 -117.68 135.96 -65.83
N LYS A 310 -117.45 135.84 -64.51
CA LYS A 310 -118.15 136.61 -63.48
C LYS A 310 -117.93 138.11 -63.66
N ASP A 311 -116.70 138.54 -63.88
CA ASP A 311 -116.37 139.96 -64.15
C ASP A 311 -117.02 140.49 -65.43
N GLN A 312 -117.10 139.68 -66.48
CA GLN A 312 -117.81 140.05 -67.72
C GLN A 312 -119.32 140.20 -67.50
N LEU A 313 -119.93 139.34 -66.68
CA LEU A 313 -121.35 139.44 -66.31
C LEU A 313 -121.61 140.69 -65.45
N GLN A 314 -120.75 140.98 -64.47
CA GLN A 314 -120.87 142.18 -63.63
C GLN A 314 -120.86 143.46 -64.50
N LYS A 315 -119.91 143.58 -65.43
CA LYS A 315 -119.83 144.70 -66.38
C LYS A 315 -121.08 144.85 -67.29
N LYS A 316 -121.84 143.77 -67.53
CA LYS A 316 -123.12 143.84 -68.26
C LYS A 316 -124.25 144.36 -67.37
N VAL A 317 -124.31 143.95 -66.11
CA VAL A 317 -125.29 144.42 -65.12
C VAL A 317 -125.15 145.93 -64.90
N ASP A 318 -123.93 146.41 -64.67
CA ASP A 318 -123.66 147.82 -64.40
C ASP A 318 -124.08 148.72 -65.58
N LYS A 319 -123.84 148.27 -66.83
CA LYS A 319 -124.27 148.97 -68.06
C LYS A 319 -125.79 149.07 -68.22
N LEU A 320 -126.55 148.10 -67.71
CA LEU A 320 -128.01 148.10 -67.76
C LEU A 320 -128.61 149.09 -66.75
N ALA A 321 -128.05 149.14 -65.54
CA ALA A 321 -128.51 150.05 -64.48
C ALA A 321 -128.42 151.54 -64.90
N VAL A 322 -127.34 151.94 -65.58
CA VAL A 322 -127.15 153.33 -66.05
C VAL A 322 -128.21 153.76 -67.07
N LYS A 323 -128.63 152.88 -68.00
CA LYS A 323 -129.59 153.22 -69.05
C LYS A 323 -131.01 153.50 -68.52
N LEU A 324 -131.41 152.86 -67.41
CA LEU A 324 -132.78 152.99 -66.87
C LEU A 324 -133.02 154.36 -66.21
N ARG A 325 -132.01 154.95 -65.56
CA ARG A 325 -132.16 156.24 -64.85
C ARG A 325 -132.37 157.45 -65.77
N ALA A 326 -131.99 157.39 -67.04
CA ALA A 326 -131.93 158.56 -67.92
C ALA A 326 -133.26 158.96 -68.61
N ARG A 327 -134.33 158.13 -68.56
CA ARG A 327 -135.61 158.45 -69.24
C ARG A 327 -136.42 159.54 -68.51
N PRO A 328 -136.92 160.59 -69.18
CA PRO A 328 -137.85 161.57 -68.61
C PRO A 328 -139.30 161.05 -68.55
N CYS A 329 -140.12 161.64 -67.65
CA CYS A 329 -141.55 161.34 -67.49
C CYS A 329 -142.43 162.29 -68.31
N GLN A 330 -143.67 161.89 -68.63
CA GLN A 330 -144.63 162.73 -69.36
C GLN A 330 -145.25 163.83 -68.47
N THR A 331 -145.73 164.90 -69.11
CA THR A 331 -146.24 166.12 -68.48
C THR A 331 -147.38 165.83 -67.48
N GLY A 332 -147.28 166.41 -66.28
CA GLY A 332 -148.20 166.16 -65.16
C GLY A 332 -147.73 165.08 -64.17
N TRP A 333 -146.67 164.32 -64.49
CA TRP A 333 -146.13 163.26 -63.63
C TRP A 333 -144.79 163.66 -62.99
N ARG A 334 -144.58 163.35 -61.70
CA ARG A 334 -143.28 163.53 -61.00
C ARG A 334 -142.45 162.24 -61.05
N LYS A 335 -141.12 162.37 -61.12
CA LYS A 335 -140.17 161.25 -61.19
C LYS A 335 -139.55 160.91 -59.83
N PHE A 336 -139.31 159.62 -59.57
CA PHE A 336 -138.51 159.12 -58.45
C PHE A 336 -137.71 157.88 -58.88
N ASP A 337 -136.37 157.94 -58.78
CA ASP A 337 -135.39 156.98 -59.36
C ASP A 337 -135.72 156.54 -60.80
N ILE A 338 -136.25 155.33 -61.01
CA ILE A 338 -136.60 154.76 -62.32
C ILE A 338 -138.10 154.85 -62.69
N SER A 339 -138.93 155.49 -61.85
CA SER A 339 -140.40 155.47 -61.96
C SER A 339 -141.06 156.88 -61.96
N CYS A 340 -142.29 156.97 -62.48
CA CYS A 340 -143.06 158.20 -62.66
C CYS A 340 -144.45 158.09 -61.99
N TYR A 341 -144.97 159.17 -61.37
CA TYR A 341 -146.21 159.17 -60.58
C TYR A 341 -147.11 160.39 -60.87
N PHE A 342 -148.43 160.18 -60.94
CA PHE A 342 -149.47 161.20 -61.18
C PHE A 342 -150.31 161.45 -59.92
N MET A 343 -150.73 162.69 -59.68
CA MET A 343 -151.49 163.09 -58.48
C MET A 343 -152.81 163.77 -58.88
N SER A 344 -153.94 163.14 -58.58
CA SER A 344 -155.29 163.64 -58.85
C SER A 344 -155.88 164.38 -57.63
N THR A 345 -156.70 165.40 -57.85
CA THR A 345 -157.20 166.34 -56.82
C THR A 345 -158.64 166.11 -56.38
N LEU A 346 -159.31 165.03 -56.79
CA LEU A 346 -160.69 164.72 -56.42
C LEU A 346 -160.79 163.75 -55.23
N LYS A 347 -161.46 164.18 -54.15
CA LYS A 347 -161.82 163.30 -53.01
C LYS A 347 -162.95 162.34 -53.38
N LYS A 348 -162.83 161.10 -52.92
CA LYS A 348 -163.81 160.00 -53.07
C LYS A 348 -163.91 159.24 -51.73
N ASN A 349 -165.13 158.89 -51.29
CA ASN A 349 -165.43 157.92 -50.22
C ASN A 349 -166.21 156.76 -50.86
N TRP A 350 -165.83 155.50 -50.64
CA TRP A 350 -166.23 154.39 -51.54
C TRP A 350 -166.85 153.17 -50.83
N THR A 351 -168.08 152.83 -51.25
CA THR A 351 -168.74 151.52 -51.13
C THR A 351 -168.94 150.86 -52.52
N GLU A 352 -168.20 151.38 -53.51
CA GLU A 352 -167.94 150.75 -54.81
C GLU A 352 -166.41 150.51 -54.91
N SER A 353 -165.92 149.88 -55.99
CA SER A 353 -164.53 149.39 -56.28
C SER A 353 -163.56 149.09 -55.13
#